data_AF-A0A3D0S6T0-F1
#
_entry.id   AF-A0A3D0S6T0-F1
#
_cell.length_a   1.000
_cell.length_b   1.000
_cell.length_c   1.000
_cell.angle_alpha   90.00
_cell.angle_beta   90.00
_cell.angle_gamma   90.00
#
_symmetry.space_group_name_H-M   'P 1'
#
loop_
_entity.id
_entity.type
_entity.pdbx_description
1 polymer ?
#
loop_
_entity_poly.entity_id
_entity_poly.type
_entity_poly.pdbx_seq_one_letter_code
_entity_poly.pdbx_strand_id
1 'polypeptide(L)'
;MSTYTIPSVVEKTVRGERAVDIYSRLLTDRVVYIGTEIDDGVANVVIAQLLHLESENPASPIDLYLNSPGGSVTAMLAVYDTLQFISSPVGTTAIGQAGSSAAVLLAAGEPGRRLVLPH
;
A
#
# COMPACT_ATOMS: atom_id res chain seq x y z
N MET A 1 19.79 -0.56 2.07
CA MET A 1 19.24 0.42 3.04
C MET A 1 19.03 1.74 2.32
N SER A 2 17.78 2.13 2.14
CA SER A 2 17.40 3.36 1.44
C SER A 2 18.00 4.58 2.15
N THR A 3 18.74 5.38 1.40
CA THR A 3 19.70 6.38 1.89
C THR A 3 19.09 7.78 1.98
N TYR A 4 17.84 7.90 2.43
CA TYR A 4 17.17 9.19 2.51
C TYR A 4 16.27 9.29 3.75
N THR A 5 16.27 10.47 4.35
CA THR A 5 15.48 10.77 5.55
C THR A 5 14.00 10.84 5.19
N ILE A 6 13.17 10.13 5.96
CA ILE A 6 11.71 10.23 5.84
C ILE A 6 11.27 11.52 6.55
N PRO A 7 10.65 12.48 5.85
CA PRO A 7 10.19 13.71 6.48
C PRO A 7 8.97 13.46 7.38
N SER A 8 8.86 14.29 8.42
CA SER A 8 7.67 14.35 9.27
C SER A 8 6.79 15.54 8.88
N VAL A 9 5.48 15.37 9.01
CA VAL A 9 4.46 16.41 8.86
C VAL A 9 3.78 16.66 10.20
N VAL A 10 3.35 17.90 10.43
CA VAL A 10 2.61 18.28 11.65
C VAL A 10 1.13 18.35 11.30
N GLU A 11 0.34 17.48 11.92
CA GLU A 11 -1.11 17.50 11.82
C GLU A 11 -1.75 18.27 12.97
N LYS A 12 -2.71 19.13 12.64
CA LYS A 12 -3.55 19.80 13.63
C LYS A 12 -4.77 18.93 13.92
N THR A 13 -4.84 18.42 15.14
CA THR A 13 -5.99 17.67 15.66
C THR A 13 -6.77 18.52 16.65
N VAL A 14 -7.99 18.08 17.00
CA VAL A 14 -8.81 18.72 18.06
C VAL A 14 -8.08 18.77 19.41
N ARG A 15 -7.13 17.85 19.65
CA ARG A 15 -6.36 17.74 20.90
C ARG A 15 -4.98 18.40 20.85
N GLY A 16 -4.65 19.10 19.76
CA GLY A 16 -3.35 19.76 19.55
C GLY A 16 -2.61 19.27 18.31
N GLU A 17 -1.32 19.53 18.27
CA GLU A 17 -0.47 19.18 17.13
C GLU A 17 0.21 17.82 17.33
N ARG A 18 0.21 16.98 16.30
CA ARG A 18 0.91 15.69 16.28
C ARG A 18 1.86 15.63 15.10
N ALA A 19 3.13 15.34 15.36
CA ALA A 19 4.10 15.04 14.31
C ALA A 19 4.00 13.55 13.93
N VAL A 20 3.83 13.27 12.64
CA VAL A 20 3.81 11.92 12.06
C VAL A 20 4.71 11.88 10.83
N ASP A 21 5.32 10.74 10.52
CA ASP A 21 6.04 10.60 9.25
C ASP A 21 5.06 10.59 8.05
N ILE A 22 5.58 10.88 6.86
CA ILE A 22 4.75 11.01 5.66
C ILE A 22 4.00 9.71 5.31
N TYR A 23 4.55 8.53 5.60
CA TYR A 23 3.87 7.27 5.31
C TYR A 23 2.77 6.98 6.33
N SER A 24 3.00 7.27 7.62
CA SER A 24 1.94 7.22 8.63
C SER A 24 0.79 8.18 8.32
N ARG A 25 1.10 9.36 7.77
CA ARG A 25 0.07 10.29 7.29
C ARG A 25 -0.75 9.69 6.15
N LEU A 26 -0.10 9.08 5.16
CA LEU A 26 -0.78 8.41 4.04
C LEU A 26 -1.67 7.25 4.52
N LEU A 27 -1.18 6.46 5.47
CA LEU A 27 -1.95 5.35 6.02
C LEU A 27 -3.24 5.83 6.71
N THR A 28 -3.21 6.99 7.36
CA THR A 28 -4.41 7.62 7.94
C THR A 28 -5.47 7.94 6.87
N ASP A 29 -5.04 8.26 5.64
CA ASP A 29 -5.93 8.45 4.48
C ASP A 29 -6.23 7.13 3.74
N ARG A 30 -5.90 5.97 4.35
CA ARG A 30 -6.06 4.62 3.79
C ARG A 30 -5.25 4.37 2.52
N VAL A 31 -4.08 5.02 2.43
CA VAL A 31 -3.13 4.85 1.32
C VAL A 31 -1.96 3.97 1.76
N VAL A 32 -1.73 2.89 1.01
CA VAL A 32 -0.59 1.97 1.17
C VAL A 32 0.34 2.12 -0.04
N TYR A 33 1.65 2.18 0.19
CA TYR A 33 2.64 2.38 -0.87
C TYR A 33 3.72 1.30 -0.88
N ILE A 34 3.90 0.65 -2.03
CA ILE A 34 5.01 -0.28 -2.29
C ILE A 34 5.93 0.37 -3.31
N GLY A 35 7.04 0.93 -2.83
CA GLY A 35 8.05 1.62 -3.65
C GLY A 35 9.36 0.86 -3.83
N THR A 36 9.40 -0.43 -3.48
CA THR A 36 10.61 -1.25 -3.44
C THR A 36 10.37 -2.63 -4.05
N GLU A 37 11.43 -3.43 -4.16
CA GLU A 37 11.31 -4.87 -4.42
C GLU A 37 10.41 -5.52 -3.34
N ILE A 38 9.61 -6.52 -3.74
CA ILE A 38 8.69 -7.24 -2.86
C ILE A 38 9.44 -8.43 -2.27
N ASP A 39 10.02 -8.24 -1.09
CA ASP A 39 10.55 -9.32 -0.25
C ASP A 39 9.58 -9.66 0.90
N ASP A 40 9.93 -10.66 1.71
CA ASP A 40 9.09 -11.10 2.84
C ASP A 40 8.89 -9.98 3.88
N GLY A 41 9.87 -9.08 4.04
CA GLY A 41 9.76 -7.95 4.96
C GLY A 41 8.74 -6.92 4.49
N VAL A 42 8.81 -6.54 3.22
CA VAL A 42 7.86 -5.63 2.57
C VAL A 42 6.45 -6.22 2.59
N ALA A 43 6.31 -7.51 2.24
CA ALA A 43 5.02 -8.19 2.27
C ALA A 43 4.40 -8.19 3.67
N ASN A 44 5.17 -8.52 4.71
CA ASN A 44 4.67 -8.52 6.08
C ASN A 44 4.16 -7.14 6.53
N VAL A 45 4.87 -6.06 6.17
CA VAL A 45 4.45 -4.69 6.50
C VAL A 45 3.16 -4.32 5.76
N VAL A 46 3.08 -4.61 4.45
CA VAL A 46 1.89 -4.34 3.64
C VAL A 46 0.68 -5.11 4.17
N ILE A 47 0.84 -6.39 4.49
CA ILE A 47 -0.23 -7.22 5.06
C ILE A 47 -0.71 -6.63 6.39
N ALA A 48 0.21 -6.24 7.27
CA ALA A 48 -0.16 -5.60 8.54
C ALA A 48 -0.92 -4.29 8.34
N GLN A 49 -0.53 -3.46 7.36
CA GLN A 49 -1.23 -2.22 7.01
C GLN A 49 -2.64 -2.50 6.47
N LEU A 50 -2.80 -3.47 5.57
CA LEU A 50 -4.10 -3.85 5.02
C LEU A 50 -5.05 -4.35 6.10
N LEU A 51 -4.58 -5.24 6.98
CA LEU A 51 -5.37 -5.77 8.09
C LEU A 51 -5.72 -4.68 9.12
N HIS A 52 -4.81 -3.73 9.36
CA HIS A 52 -5.07 -2.58 10.21
C HIS A 52 -6.21 -1.73 9.63
N LEU A 53 -6.12 -1.34 8.35
CA LEU A 53 -7.13 -0.53 7.68
C LEU A 53 -8.49 -1.25 7.58
N GLU A 54 -8.48 -2.56 7.34
CA GLU A 54 -9.68 -3.41 7.38
C GLU A 54 -10.32 -3.34 8.77
N SER A 55 -9.54 -3.49 9.84
CA SER A 55 -10.06 -3.48 11.22
C SER A 55 -10.66 -2.13 11.63
N GLU A 56 -10.17 -1.01 11.08
CA GLU A 56 -10.70 0.32 11.37
C GLU A 56 -12.04 0.58 10.67
N ASN A 57 -12.14 0.22 9.39
CA ASN A 57 -13.36 0.42 8.62
C ASN A 57 -13.42 -0.55 7.41
N PRO A 58 -14.07 -1.71 7.55
CA PRO A 58 -14.12 -2.76 6.52
C PRO A 58 -14.86 -2.37 5.24
N ALA A 59 -15.69 -1.33 5.28
CA ALA A 59 -16.47 -0.88 4.12
C ALA A 59 -15.75 0.20 3.31
N SER A 60 -14.69 0.80 3.88
CA SER A 60 -14.01 1.93 3.25
C SER A 60 -12.92 1.47 2.30
N PRO A 61 -12.80 2.10 1.12
CA PRO A 61 -11.78 1.73 0.15
C PRO A 61 -10.37 1.92 0.70
N ILE A 62 -9.44 1.10 0.22
CA ILE A 62 -8.00 1.26 0.43
C ILE A 62 -7.39 1.53 -0.95
N ASP A 63 -6.41 2.44 -1.02
CA ASP A 63 -5.66 2.69 -2.25
C ASP A 63 -4.22 2.17 -2.10
N LEU A 64 -3.88 1.17 -2.92
CA LEU A 64 -2.57 0.55 -3.01
C LEU A 64 -1.80 1.11 -4.21
N TYR A 65 -0.75 1.87 -3.93
CA TYR A 65 0.14 2.43 -4.94
C TYR A 65 1.38 1.56 -5.13
N LEU A 66 1.71 1.28 -6.38
CA LEU A 66 2.77 0.35 -6.79
C LEU A 66 3.83 1.10 -7.63
N ASN A 67 5.06 1.09 -7.16
CA ASN A 67 6.27 1.43 -7.92
C ASN A 67 7.34 0.37 -7.62
N SER A 68 7.20 -0.79 -8.23
CA SER A 68 8.02 -1.95 -7.88
C SER A 68 8.45 -2.72 -9.13
N PRO A 69 9.72 -3.19 -9.18
CA PRO A 69 10.17 -4.12 -10.22
C PRO A 69 9.61 -5.55 -10.02
N GLY A 70 8.87 -5.81 -8.95
CA GLY A 70 8.45 -7.13 -8.50
C GLY A 70 9.34 -7.65 -7.37
N GLY A 71 9.47 -8.96 -7.24
CA GLY A 71 10.23 -9.61 -6.18
C GLY A 71 9.79 -11.06 -5.99
N SER A 72 9.89 -11.55 -4.75
CA SER A 72 9.52 -12.92 -4.37
C SER A 72 8.06 -13.24 -4.72
N VAL A 73 7.84 -14.37 -5.38
CA VAL A 73 6.50 -14.85 -5.73
C VAL A 73 5.71 -15.23 -4.49
N THR A 74 6.34 -15.83 -3.48
CA THR A 74 5.66 -16.21 -2.23
C THR A 74 5.27 -14.98 -1.41
N ALA A 75 6.15 -13.99 -1.33
CA ALA A 75 5.86 -12.72 -0.67
C ALA A 75 4.70 -12.00 -1.36
N MET A 76 4.71 -11.98 -2.70
CA MET A 76 3.62 -11.44 -3.49
C MET A 76 2.30 -12.19 -3.26
N LEU A 77 2.31 -13.53 -3.25
CA LEU A 77 1.11 -14.33 -3.01
C LEU A 77 0.50 -14.06 -1.64
N ALA A 78 1.31 -13.84 -0.61
CA ALA A 78 0.81 -13.49 0.71
C ALA A 78 0.06 -12.13 0.72
N VAL A 79 0.58 -11.14 -0.01
CA VAL A 79 -0.11 -9.86 -0.22
C VAL A 79 -1.38 -10.07 -1.05
N TYR A 80 -1.29 -10.82 -2.15
CA TYR A 80 -2.41 -11.13 -3.03
C TYR A 80 -3.58 -11.77 -2.26
N ASP A 81 -3.31 -12.81 -1.47
CA ASP A 81 -4.33 -13.50 -0.68
C ASP A 81 -4.97 -12.54 0.34
N THR A 82 -4.18 -11.63 0.92
CA THR A 82 -4.71 -10.60 1.82
C THR A 82 -5.64 -9.64 1.09
N LEU A 83 -5.31 -9.22 -0.13
CA LEU A 83 -6.19 -8.37 -0.96
C LEU A 83 -7.52 -9.05 -1.26
N GLN A 84 -7.52 -10.37 -1.48
CA GLN A 84 -8.75 -11.14 -1.74
C GLN A 84 -9.53 -11.49 -0.46
N PHE A 85 -8.86 -11.50 0.70
CA PHE A 85 -9.43 -11.91 1.98
C PHE A 85 -10.21 -10.78 2.67
N ILE A 86 -9.70 -9.55 2.64
CA ILE A 86 -10.32 -8.43 3.34
C ILE A 86 -11.59 -7.95 2.65
N SER A 87 -12.50 -7.36 3.42
CA SER A 87 -13.78 -6.84 2.91
C SER A 87 -13.62 -5.48 2.23
N SER A 88 -12.62 -4.70 2.67
CA SER A 88 -12.34 -3.37 2.13
C SER A 88 -11.99 -3.45 0.64
N PRO A 89 -12.66 -2.69 -0.25
CA PRO A 89 -12.32 -2.72 -1.67
C PRO A 89 -10.98 -2.04 -1.91
N VAL A 90 -10.02 -2.78 -2.45
CA VAL A 90 -8.66 -2.26 -2.69
C VAL A 90 -8.49 -1.79 -4.12
N GLY A 91 -8.34 -0.48 -4.32
CA GLY A 91 -7.91 0.10 -5.59
C GLY A 91 -6.40 -0.05 -5.75
N THR A 92 -5.92 -0.33 -6.96
CA THR A 92 -4.49 -0.47 -7.25
C THR A 92 -4.08 0.55 -8.32
N THR A 93 -3.00 1.27 -8.07
CA THR A 93 -2.48 2.26 -9.02
C THR A 93 -0.98 2.07 -9.23
N ALA A 94 -0.57 1.78 -10.45
CA ALA A 94 0.85 1.81 -10.81
C ALA A 94 1.31 3.25 -11.04
N ILE A 95 2.38 3.61 -10.34
CA ILE A 95 3.07 4.90 -10.46
C ILE A 95 4.54 4.65 -10.85
N GLY A 96 4.84 4.85 -12.13
CA GLY A 96 6.14 4.51 -12.72
C GLY A 96 6.21 3.07 -13.22
N GLN A 97 6.23 2.07 -12.32
CA GLN A 97 6.28 0.67 -12.76
C GLN A 97 5.56 -0.32 -11.84
N ALA A 98 5.04 -1.37 -12.47
CA ALA A 98 4.61 -2.61 -11.82
C ALA A 98 5.20 -3.79 -12.61
N GLY A 99 6.46 -4.13 -12.35
CA GLY A 99 7.18 -5.20 -13.03
C GLY A 99 6.94 -6.57 -12.40
N SER A 100 6.96 -7.63 -13.21
CA SER A 100 6.94 -9.03 -12.76
C SER A 100 5.79 -9.32 -11.76
N SER A 101 6.09 -9.78 -10.55
CA SER A 101 5.10 -10.09 -9.51
C SER A 101 4.30 -8.86 -9.04
N ALA A 102 4.83 -7.64 -9.15
CA ALA A 102 4.06 -6.43 -8.87
C ALA A 102 2.93 -6.19 -9.88
N ALA A 103 3.07 -6.66 -11.13
CA ALA A 103 2.00 -6.61 -12.13
C ALA A 103 0.80 -7.49 -11.73
N VAL A 104 1.06 -8.60 -11.02
CA VAL A 104 0.01 -9.47 -10.48
C VAL A 104 -0.78 -8.73 -9.40
N LEU A 105 -0.09 -8.06 -8.47
CA LEU A 105 -0.76 -7.25 -7.45
C LEU A 105 -1.55 -6.09 -8.05
N LEU A 106 -1.01 -5.43 -9.08
CA LEU A 106 -1.75 -4.40 -9.82
C LEU A 106 -3.05 -4.97 -10.39
N ALA A 107 -3.00 -6.15 -11.02
CA ALA A 107 -4.16 -6.80 -11.60
C ALA A 107 -5.16 -7.33 -10.55
N ALA A 108 -4.71 -7.58 -9.32
CA ALA A 108 -5.48 -8.12 -8.21
C ALA A 108 -6.40 -7.11 -7.51
N GLY A 109 -6.25 -5.82 -7.79
CA GLY A 109 -7.13 -4.78 -7.28
C GLY A 109 -8.59 -4.95 -7.73
N GLU A 110 -9.48 -4.28 -7.01
CA GLU A 110 -10.93 -4.28 -7.26
C GLU A 110 -11.24 -3.96 -8.74
N PRO A 111 -12.09 -4.75 -9.42
CA PRO A 111 -12.51 -4.48 -10.78
C PRO A 111 -13.03 -3.05 -10.97
N GLY A 112 -12.50 -2.34 -11.97
CA GLY A 112 -12.83 -0.93 -12.23
C GLY A 112 -12.01 0.08 -11.43
N ARG A 113 -11.15 -0.36 -10.50
CA ARG A 113 -10.25 0.49 -9.69
C ARG A 113 -8.77 0.11 -9.85
N ARG A 114 -8.42 -0.44 -11.01
CA ARG A 114 -7.04 -0.78 -11.40
C ARG A 114 -6.54 0.24 -12.41
N LEU A 115 -5.59 1.06 -12.01
CA LEU A 115 -5.14 2.23 -12.76
C LEU A 115 -3.63 2.18 -13.00
N VAL A 116 -3.19 2.81 -14.09
CA VAL A 116 -1.78 3.03 -14.39
C VAL A 116 -1.65 4.50 -14.79
N LEU A 117 -0.68 5.20 -14.23
CA LEU A 117 -0.40 6.56 -14.69
C LEU A 117 0.18 6.54 -16.12
N PRO A 118 0.08 7.64 -16.88
CA PRO A 118 0.33 7.62 -18.34
C PRO A 118 1.77 7.31 -18.80
N HIS A 119 2.73 7.30 -17.89
CA HIS A 119 4.17 7.24 -18.18
C HIS A 119 4.86 6.30 -17.19
#